data_AF-A0A970AST7-F1
#
_entry.id   AF-A0A970AST7-F1
#
_cell.length_a   1.000
_cell.length_b   1.000
_cell.length_c   1.000
_cell.angle_alpha   90.00
_cell.angle_beta   90.00
_cell.angle_gamma   90.00
#
_symmetry.space_group_name_H-M   'P 1'
#
loop_
_entity.id
_entity.type
_entity.pdbx_description
1 polymer ?
#
loop_
_entity_poly.entity_id
_entity_poly.type
_entity_poly.pdbx_seq_one_letter_code
_entity_poly.pdbx_strand_id
1 'polypeptide(L)' 'MSYLSNLEVYREIGKIVSQFKILECDRCAAAIMEWLEQQGIQGKILRMRTKYRDEDYIISERLERQGVTDSI' A
#
# COMPACT_ATOMS: atom_id res chain seq x y z
N MET A 1 -6.32 9.99 -16.81
CA MET A 1 -5.52 8.87 -17.37
C MET A 1 -4.07 9.21 -17.16
N SER A 2 -3.34 8.41 -16.37
CA SER A 2 -1.90 8.61 -16.22
C SER A 2 -1.19 8.24 -17.51
N TYR A 3 -0.25 9.07 -17.95
CA TYR A 3 0.58 8.88 -19.15
C TYR A 3 1.87 8.08 -18.87
N LEU A 4 2.05 7.56 -17.66
CA LEU A 4 3.27 6.89 -17.25
C LEU A 4 3.30 5.44 -17.73
N SER A 5 4.46 5.02 -18.23
CA SER A 5 4.76 3.62 -18.47
C SER A 5 4.92 2.86 -17.15
N ASN A 6 4.73 1.53 -17.17
CA ASN A 6 4.93 0.69 -15.98
C ASN A 6 6.33 0.87 -15.37
N LEU A 7 7.37 1.06 -16.21
CA LEU A 7 8.74 1.26 -15.73
C LEU A 7 8.87 2.58 -14.94
N GLU A 8 8.22 3.64 -15.41
CA GLU A 8 8.21 4.94 -14.71
C GLU A 8 7.45 4.84 -13.39
N VAL A 9 6.28 4.17 -13.40
CA VAL A 9 5.51 3.91 -12.17
C VAL A 9 6.37 3.16 -11.14
N TYR A 10 7.05 2.08 -11.53
CA TYR A 10 7.90 1.34 -10.59
C TYR A 10 9.09 2.16 -10.08
N ARG A 11 9.67 3.00 -10.94
CA ARG A 11 10.77 3.88 -10.55
C ARG A 11 10.33 4.91 -9.52
N GLU A 12 9.18 5.55 -9.73
CA GLU A 12 8.66 6.53 -8.76
C GLU A 12 8.24 5.87 -7.45
N ILE A 13 7.57 4.71 -7.51
CA ILE A 13 7.27 3.92 -6.29
C ILE A 13 8.56 3.60 -5.54
N GLY A 14 9.63 3.18 -6.23
CA GLY A 14 10.92 2.91 -5.60
C GLY A 14 11.54 4.11 -4.89
N LYS A 15 11.35 5.33 -5.43
CA LYS A 15 11.77 6.58 -4.77
C LYS A 15 10.94 6.90 -3.53
N ILE A 16 9.64 6.61 -3.56
CA ILE A 16 8.76 6.79 -2.40
C ILE A 16 9.20 5.81 -1.30
N VAL A 17 9.34 4.52 -1.62
CA VAL A 17 9.73 3.47 -0.67
C VAL A 17 11.06 3.78 0.03
N SER A 18 12.05 4.32 -0.69
CA SER A 18 13.37 4.60 -0.14
C SER A 18 13.41 5.70 0.93
N GLN A 19 12.32 6.47 1.08
CA GLN A 19 12.17 7.50 2.11
C GLN A 19 11.71 6.92 3.46
N PHE A 20 11.22 5.68 3.49
CA PHE A 20 10.66 5.06 4.69
C PHE A 20 11.63 4.07 5.32
N LYS A 21 11.61 4.00 6.66
CA LYS A 21 12.43 3.04 7.41
C LYS A 21 11.71 1.70 7.57
N ILE A 22 12.47 0.71 8.01
CA ILE A 22 11.94 -0.57 8.49
C ILE A 22 10.87 -0.30 9.56
N LEU A 23 9.74 -1.02 9.48
CA LEU A 23 8.53 -0.87 10.30
C LEU A 23 7.59 0.31 9.97
N GLU A 24 7.86 1.09 8.91
CA GLU A 24 6.96 2.17 8.43
C GLU A 24 6.13 1.75 7.19
N CYS A 25 5.87 0.44 7.05
CA CYS A 25 5.21 -0.12 5.87
C CYS A 25 3.83 0.49 5.59
N ASP A 26 3.12 0.95 6.62
CA ASP A 26 1.86 1.66 6.47
C ASP A 26 2.00 3.04 5.85
N ARG A 27 2.95 3.82 6.35
CA ARG A 27 3.17 5.19 5.90
C ARG A 27 3.67 5.16 4.47
N CYS A 28 4.54 4.19 4.18
CA CYS A 28 4.99 3.86 2.85
C CYS A 28 3.81 3.48 1.93
N ALA A 29 2.95 2.54 2.35
CA ALA A 29 1.78 2.14 1.55
C ALA A 29 0.80 3.30 1.34
N ALA A 30 0.55 4.12 2.36
CA ALA A 30 -0.31 5.31 2.25
C ALA A 30 0.26 6.35 1.27
N ALA A 31 1.56 6.64 1.34
CA ALA A 31 2.22 7.57 0.42
C ALA A 31 2.20 7.07 -1.02
N ILE A 32 2.36 5.76 -1.24
CA ILE A 32 2.20 5.16 -2.57
C ILE A 32 0.77 5.34 -3.06
N MET A 33 -0.24 5.07 -2.22
CA MET A 33 -1.65 5.22 -2.59
C MET A 33 -2.01 6.66 -2.95
N GLU A 34 -1.56 7.64 -2.16
CA GLU A 34 -1.76 9.06 -2.44
C GLU A 34 -1.13 9.46 -3.77
N TRP A 35 0.12 9.02 -4.03
CA TRP A 35 0.79 9.30 -5.29
C TRP A 35 0.06 8.67 -6.49
N LEU A 36 -0.39 7.42 -6.38
CA LEU A 36 -1.16 6.75 -7.44
C LEU A 36 -2.45 7.50 -7.76
N GLU A 37 -3.18 7.96 -6.74
CA GLU A 37 -4.39 8.77 -6.90
C GLU A 37 -4.11 10.09 -7.64
N GLN A 38 -3.04 10.80 -7.27
CA GLN A 38 -2.61 12.03 -7.95
C GLN A 38 -2.27 11.81 -9.43
N GLN A 39 -1.75 10.63 -9.78
CA GLN A 39 -1.50 10.26 -11.18
C GLN A 39 -2.76 9.75 -11.90
N GLY A 40 -3.90 9.61 -11.20
CA GLY A 40 -5.10 9.00 -11.72
C GLY A 40 -4.93 7.51 -12.06
N ILE A 41 -4.05 6.83 -11.31
CA ILE A 41 -3.84 5.38 -11.36
C ILE A 41 -4.63 4.77 -10.21
N GLN A 42 -5.50 3.81 -10.52
CA GLN A 42 -6.25 3.11 -9.49
C GLN A 42 -5.33 2.16 -8.71
N GLY A 43 -5.07 2.49 -7.45
CA GLY A 43 -4.38 1.61 -6.51
C GLY A 43 -5.36 0.87 -5.60
N LYS A 44 -4.93 -0.26 -5.03
CA LYS A 44 -5.66 -0.95 -3.95
C LYS A 44 -4.69 -1.58 -2.97
N ILE A 45 -4.93 -1.37 -1.67
CA ILE A 45 -4.22 -2.09 -0.62
C ILE A 45 -4.83 -3.49 -0.51
N LEU A 46 -4.01 -4.52 -0.65
CA LEU A 46 -4.43 -5.91 -0.54
C LEU A 46 -4.22 -6.41 0.90
N ARG A 47 -5.31 -6.84 1.53
CA ARG A 47 -5.29 -7.52 2.83
C ARG A 47 -5.20 -9.03 2.58
N MET A 48 -4.05 -9.64 2.84
CA MET A 48 -3.87 -11.09 2.69
C MET A 48 -4.23 -11.79 4.00
N ARG A 49 -5.13 -12.77 3.95
CA ARG A 49 -5.43 -13.69 5.07
C ARG A 49 -4.65 -14.99 4.88
N THR A 50 -4.09 -15.53 5.95
CA THR A 50 -3.49 -16.88 5.87
C THR A 50 -4.61 -17.94 5.78
N LYS A 51 -4.25 -19.18 5.45
CA LYS A 51 -5.21 -20.30 5.32
C LYS A 51 -5.86 -20.68 6.66
N TYR A 52 -5.24 -20.32 7.77
CA TYR A 52 -5.68 -20.66 9.12
C TYR A 52 -6.66 -19.60 9.62
N ARG A 53 -7.76 -20.04 10.25
CA ARG A 53 -8.87 -19.14 10.67
C ARG A 53 -8.51 -18.33 11.92
N ASP A 54 -7.39 -18.66 12.52
CA ASP A 54 -6.90 -18.34 13.84
C ASP A 54 -5.54 -17.61 13.78
N GLU A 55 -4.98 -17.43 12.59
CA GLU A 55 -3.88 -16.52 12.34
C GLU A 55 -4.45 -15.23 11.77
N ASP A 56 -4.70 -14.28 12.67
CA ASP A 56 -5.07 -12.92 12.30
C ASP A 56 -3.89 -12.23 11.64
N TYR A 57 -3.75 -12.51 10.35
CA TYR A 57 -3.12 -11.71 9.30
C TYR A 57 -1.68 -11.19 9.55
N ILE A 58 -0.91 -10.98 8.49
CA ILE A 58 0.09 -9.89 8.53
C ILE A 58 -0.70 -8.59 8.32
N ILE A 59 -1.52 -8.24 9.29
CA ILE A 59 -2.12 -6.92 9.38
C ILE A 59 -1.38 -6.21 10.45
N SER A 60 -0.83 -5.06 10.05
CA SER A 60 -0.51 -4.07 11.05
C SER A 60 -1.81 -3.74 11.77
N GLU A 61 -1.98 -4.22 12.99
CA GLU A 61 -3.07 -3.89 13.93
C GLU A 61 -3.37 -2.38 13.94
N ARG A 62 -2.34 -1.57 13.64
CA ARG A 62 -2.39 -0.13 13.46
C ARG A 62 -3.25 0.34 12.27
N LEU A 63 -3.35 -0.38 11.15
CA LEU A 63 -4.19 -0.04 10.00
C LEU A 63 -5.68 -0.23 10.29
N GLU A 64 -6.04 -1.25 11.06
CA GLU A 64 -7.42 -1.44 11.54
C GLU A 64 -7.80 -0.30 12.49
N ARG A 65 -6.91 0.10 13.39
CA ARG A 65 -7.11 1.28 14.25
C ARG A 65 -7.24 2.59 13.48
N GLN A 66 -6.82 2.64 12.22
CA GLN A 66 -6.96 3.79 11.32
C GLN A 66 -8.21 3.70 10.42
N GLY A 67 -9.11 2.73 10.65
CA GLY A 67 -10.37 2.61 9.92
C GLY A 67 -10.24 2.02 8.52
N VAL A 68 -9.06 1.48 8.17
CA VAL A 68 -8.85 0.81 6.87
C VAL A 68 -9.27 -0.65 7.00
N THR A 69 -10.57 -0.89 6.80
CA THR A 69 -11.21 -2.20 7.02
C THR A 69 -11.56 -2.96 5.75
N ASP A 70 -11.48 -2.33 4.58
CA ASP A 70 -11.94 -2.93 3.33
C ASP A 70 -11.03 -4.09 2.89
N SER A 71 -11.67 -5.23 2.61
CA SER A 71 -11.07 -6.45 2.08
C SER A 71 -11.64 -6.73 0.68
N ILE A 72 -10.91 -7.42 -0.19
CA ILE A 72 -11.49 -8.12 -1.37
C ILE A 72 -11.38 -9.61 -1.12
#